data_AF-A0A968JVX2-F1
#
_entry.id   AF-A0A968JVX2-F1
#
_cell.length_a   1.000
_cell.length_b   1.000
_cell.length_c   1.000
_cell.angle_alpha   90.00
_cell.angle_beta   90.00
_cell.angle_gamma   90.00
#
_symmetry.space_group_name_H-M   'P 1'
#
loop_
_entity.id
_entity.type
_entity.pdbx_description
1 polymer ?
#
loop_
_entity_poly.entity_id
_entity_poly.type
_entity_poly.pdbx_seq_one_letter_code
_entity_poly.pdbx_strand_id
1 'polypeptide(L)'
;MAGRGGILMVGTVRNISSFLRIIRLPNLLMVILTMLLIRYCIILPMLTNNGLSMQLTRINFILLIIAVVLITAAGYVINDYSIKN
;
A
#
# COMPACT_ATOMS: atom_id res chain seq x y z
N MET A 1 -22.49 8.27 49.62
CA MET A 1 -22.26 9.27 48.55
C MET A 1 -20.94 8.97 47.87
N ALA A 2 -20.95 8.22 46.77
CA ALA A 2 -19.76 7.94 45.97
C ALA A 2 -19.56 9.06 44.95
N GLY A 3 -18.56 9.90 45.19
CA GLY A 3 -18.17 11.01 44.31
C GLY A 3 -17.47 10.50 43.06
N ARG A 4 -17.86 11.10 41.93
CA ARG A 4 -17.37 10.88 40.57
C ARG A 4 -15.83 10.90 40.49
N GLY A 5 -15.22 9.76 40.25
CA GLY A 5 -13.77 9.63 40.02
C GLY A 5 -13.39 8.71 38.85
N GLY A 6 -14.34 8.39 37.96
CA GLY A 6 -14.18 7.40 36.89
C GLY A 6 -14.11 7.95 35.47
N ILE A 7 -13.72 9.21 35.28
CA ILE A 7 -13.66 9.85 33.97
C ILE A 7 -12.44 10.78 34.00
N LEU A 8 -11.62 10.78 32.94
CA LEU A 8 -10.41 11.61 32.72
C LEU A 8 -9.07 10.94 33.08
N MET A 9 -8.60 9.99 32.26
CA MET A 9 -7.16 9.87 31.89
C MET A 9 -6.89 8.84 30.77
N VAL A 10 -7.71 8.82 29.71
CA VAL A 10 -7.37 8.05 28.49
C VAL A 10 -7.41 8.98 27.28
N GLY A 11 -6.36 9.77 27.14
CA GLY A 11 -6.09 10.60 25.98
C GLY A 11 -4.70 11.19 26.20
N THR A 12 -3.67 10.82 25.46
CA THR A 12 -3.57 11.09 24.04
C THR A 12 -2.35 10.34 23.50
N VAL A 13 -2.57 9.17 22.91
CA VAL A 13 -1.63 8.64 21.91
C VAL A 13 -2.47 8.17 20.73
N ARG A 14 -3.05 9.13 20.00
CA ARG A 14 -3.81 8.82 18.78
C ARG A 14 -2.83 8.58 17.62
N ASN A 15 -2.19 7.42 17.74
CA ASN A 15 -1.57 6.59 16.72
C ASN A 15 -1.56 7.15 15.29
N ILE A 16 -0.35 7.38 14.76
CA ILE A 16 -0.07 7.43 13.32
C ILE A 16 -0.73 6.23 12.58
N SER A 17 -0.91 5.10 13.29
CA SER A 17 -1.62 3.90 12.82
C SER A 17 -3.09 4.11 12.43
N SER A 18 -3.76 5.18 12.89
CA SER A 18 -5.15 5.45 12.48
C SER A 18 -5.24 6.01 11.06
N PHE A 19 -4.24 6.77 10.61
CA PHE A 19 -4.16 7.27 9.23
C PHE A 19 -3.74 6.19 8.24
N LEU A 20 -2.79 5.31 8.63
CA LEU A 20 -2.33 4.19 7.80
C LEU A 20 -3.39 3.08 7.63
N ARG A 21 -4.39 3.04 8.53
CA ARG A 21 -5.50 2.08 8.49
C ARG A 21 -6.57 2.42 7.44
N ILE A 22 -6.70 3.69 7.05
CA ILE A 22 -7.72 4.17 6.09
C ILE A 22 -7.33 3.83 4.64
N ILE A 23 -6.03 3.87 4.30
CA ILE A 23 -5.55 3.60 2.93
C ILE A 23 -5.22 2.11 2.69
N ARG A 24 -5.40 1.24 3.69
CA ARG A 24 -4.94 -0.17 3.64
C ARG A 24 -3.49 -0.27 3.14
N LEU A 25 -2.58 0.52 3.73
CA LEU A 25 -1.14 0.49 3.39
C LEU A 25 -0.53 -0.91 3.24
N PRO A 26 -0.85 -1.91 4.10
CA PRO A 26 -0.35 -3.27 3.89
C PRO A 26 -0.72 -3.84 2.51
N ASN A 27 -1.89 -3.50 1.97
CA ASN A 27 -2.29 -3.95 0.64
C ASN A 27 -1.49 -3.27 -0.48
N LEU A 28 -1.23 -1.96 -0.38
CA LEU A 28 -0.36 -1.27 -1.35
C LEU A 28 1.06 -1.84 -1.33
N LEU A 29 1.56 -2.16 -0.14
CA LEU A 29 2.88 -2.75 0.04
C LEU A 29 2.95 -4.15 -0.57
N MET A 30 1.89 -4.96 -0.45
CA MET A 30 1.76 -6.24 -1.12
C MET A 30 1.80 -6.09 -2.65
N VAL A 31 1.15 -5.09 -3.22
CA VAL A 31 1.18 -4.82 -4.68
C VAL A 31 2.59 -4.47 -5.16
N ILE A 32 3.31 -3.61 -4.42
CA ILE A 32 4.71 -3.29 -4.74
C ILE A 32 5.59 -4.55 -4.66
N LEU A 33 5.40 -5.34 -3.60
CA LEU A 33 6.18 -6.55 -3.36
C LEU A 33 5.95 -7.60 -4.46
N THR A 34 4.70 -7.83 -4.87
CA THR A 34 4.38 -8.76 -5.95
C THR A 34 4.96 -8.28 -7.28
N MET A 35 4.88 -6.98 -7.59
CA MET A 35 5.53 -6.42 -8.79
C MET A 35 7.05 -6.64 -8.80
N LEU A 36 7.71 -6.47 -7.66
CA LEU A 36 9.16 -6.71 -7.54
C LEU A 36 9.50 -8.20 -7.66
N LEU A 37 8.74 -9.07 -6.99
CA LEU A 37 8.91 -10.53 -7.11
C LEU A 37 8.75 -10.97 -8.56
N ILE A 38 7.68 -10.54 -9.22
CA ILE A 38 7.42 -10.92 -10.62
C ILE A 38 8.57 -10.43 -11.50
N ARG A 39 9.03 -9.18 -11.36
CA ARG A 39 10.13 -8.67 -12.20
C ARG A 39 11.43 -9.43 -11.99
N TYR A 40 11.86 -9.62 -10.74
CA TYR A 40 13.20 -10.15 -10.46
C TYR A 40 13.25 -11.68 -10.31
N CYS A 41 12.19 -12.30 -9.79
CA CYS A 41 12.13 -13.75 -9.55
C CYS A 41 11.53 -14.52 -10.73
N ILE A 42 10.70 -13.89 -11.57
CA ILE A 42 10.04 -14.57 -12.68
C ILE A 42 10.54 -14.04 -14.04
N ILE A 43 10.31 -12.75 -14.32
CA ILE A 43 10.58 -12.18 -15.66
C ILE A 43 12.08 -12.19 -15.97
N LEU A 44 12.93 -11.76 -15.04
CA LEU A 44 14.38 -11.73 -15.24
C LEU A 44 14.96 -13.12 -15.59
N PRO A 45 14.77 -14.19 -14.78
CA PRO A 45 15.29 -15.50 -15.14
C PRO A 45 14.65 -16.07 -16.41
N MET A 46 13.36 -15.83 -16.63
CA MET A 46 12.71 -16.23 -17.89
C MET A 46 13.37 -15.58 -19.12
N LEU A 47 13.67 -14.28 -19.07
CA LEU A 47 14.32 -13.56 -20.16
C LEU A 47 15.76 -14.03 -20.36
N THR A 48 16.53 -14.16 -19.28
CA THR A 48 17.93 -14.63 -19.35
C THR A 48 18.02 -16.04 -19.94
N ASN A 49 17.09 -16.94 -19.60
CA ASN A 49 17.03 -18.29 -20.18
C ASN A 49 16.71 -18.29 -21.67
N ASN A 50 16.05 -17.25 -22.19
CA ASN A 50 15.74 -17.09 -23.61
C ASN A 50 16.74 -16.18 -24.35
N GLY A 51 17.83 -15.75 -23.70
CA GLY A 51 18.82 -14.83 -24.30
C GLY A 51 18.28 -13.41 -24.54
N LEU A 52 17.17 -13.05 -23.90
CA LEU A 52 16.51 -11.75 -24.05
C LEU A 52 16.88 -10.81 -22.90
N SER A 53 16.82 -9.50 -23.16
CA SER A 53 17.08 -8.45 -22.18
C SER A 53 15.80 -7.78 -21.70
N MET A 54 15.85 -7.14 -20.54
CA MET A 54 14.70 -6.41 -19.98
C MET A 54 14.33 -5.25 -20.90
N GLN A 55 13.17 -5.36 -21.55
CA GLN A 55 12.63 -4.29 -22.41
C GLN A 55 12.27 -3.03 -21.60
N LEU A 56 11.86 -3.21 -20.34
CA LEU A 56 11.36 -2.12 -19.51
C LEU A 56 12.49 -1.59 -18.63
N THR A 57 12.92 -0.36 -18.91
CA THR A 57 13.99 0.32 -18.16
C THR A 57 13.64 0.47 -16.69
N ARG A 58 14.65 0.69 -15.84
CA ARG A 58 14.48 0.85 -14.39
C ARG A 58 13.52 2.01 -14.06
N ILE A 59 13.62 3.11 -14.81
CA ILE A 59 12.81 4.32 -14.59
C ILE A 59 11.35 4.05 -14.97
N ASN A 60 11.09 3.48 -16.15
CA ASN A 60 9.72 3.18 -16.59
C ASN A 60 9.04 2.21 -15.62
N PHE A 61 9.80 1.30 -15.02
CA PHE A 61 9.26 0.36 -14.05
C PHE A 61 8.88 1.02 -12.72
N ILE A 62 9.72 1.92 -12.22
CA ILE A 62 9.38 2.72 -11.03
C ILE A 62 8.13 3.55 -11.31
N LEU A 63 8.04 4.17 -12.49
CA LEU A 63 6.87 4.93 -12.90
C LEU A 63 5.61 4.05 -12.97
N LEU A 64 5.74 2.82 -13.46
CA LEU A 64 4.67 1.83 -13.50
C LEU A 64 4.22 1.40 -12.10
N ILE A 65 5.15 1.15 -11.17
CA ILE A 65 4.83 0.87 -9.77
C ILE A 65 4.04 2.04 -9.17
N ILE A 66 4.53 3.26 -9.35
CA ILE A 66 3.87 4.48 -8.85
C ILE A 66 2.46 4.58 -9.40
N ALA A 67 2.28 4.40 -10.71
CA ALA A 67 0.97 4.43 -11.36
C ALA A 67 0.00 3.40 -10.76
N VAL A 68 0.43 2.14 -10.57
CA VAL A 68 -0.43 1.10 -10.00
C VAL A 68 -0.76 1.38 -8.53
N VAL A 69 0.20 1.89 -7.75
CA VAL A 69 -0.04 2.31 -6.37
C VAL A 69 -1.06 3.45 -6.30
N LEU A 70 -0.97 4.45 -7.18
CA LEU A 70 -1.92 5.56 -7.29
C LEU A 70 -3.33 5.08 -7.64
N ILE A 71 -3.46 4.19 -8.63
CA ILE A 71 -4.75 3.60 -9.03
C ILE A 71 -5.36 2.81 -7.87
N THR A 72 -4.55 2.00 -7.18
CA THR A 72 -5.01 1.21 -6.03
C THR A 72 -5.44 2.11 -4.87
N ALA A 73 -4.67 3.19 -4.60
CA ALA A 73 -5.01 4.19 -3.59
C ALA A 73 -6.31 4.93 -3.94
N ALA A 74 -6.50 5.32 -5.20
CA ALA A 74 -7.72 5.98 -5.67
C ALA A 74 -8.94 5.07 -5.49
N GLY A 75 -8.82 3.78 -5.80
CA GLY A 75 -9.86 2.79 -5.55
C GLY A 75 -10.25 2.71 -4.07
N TYR A 76 -9.27 2.80 -3.16
CA TYR A 76 -9.55 2.84 -1.72
C TYR A 76 -10.23 4.14 -1.27
N VAL A 77 -9.83 5.29 -1.80
CA VAL A 77 -10.48 6.58 -1.50
C VAL A 77 -11.94 6.59 -1.94
N ILE A 78 -12.26 6.08 -3.13
CA ILE A 78 -13.64 5.99 -3.64
C ILE A 78 -14.46 5.01 -2.77
N ASN A 79 -13.88 3.84 -2.46
CA ASN A 79 -14.54 2.84 -1.64
C ASN A 79 -14.85 3.36 -0.22
N ASP A 80 -14.01 4.22 0.34
CA ASP A 80 -14.27 4.86 1.64
C ASP A 80 -15.37 5.93 1.54
N TYR A 81 -15.35 6.73 0.46
CA TYR A 81 -16.39 7.72 0.20
C TYR A 81 -17.79 7.10 0.12
N SER A 82 -17.92 5.93 -0.52
CA SER A 82 -19.21 5.23 -0.65
C SER A 82 -19.73 4.60 0.65
N ILE A 83 -18.90 4.39 1.68
CA ILE A 83 -19.33 3.82 2.97
C ILE A 83 -19.89 4.91 3.92
N LYS A 84 -19.60 6.19 3.64
CA LYS A 84 -19.97 7.31 4.49
C LYS A 84 -21.38 7.90 4.18
N ASN A 85 -22.10 7.36 3.20
CA ASN A 85 -23.46 7.78 2.82
C ASN A 85 -24.45 6.62 2.94
#